data_AF-A0A6P6XJB2-F1
#
_entry.id   AF-A0A6P6XJB2-F1
#
_cell.length_a   1.000
_cell.length_b   1.000
_cell.length_c   1.000
_cell.angle_alpha   90.00
_cell.angle_beta   90.00
_cell.angle_gamma   90.00
#
_symmetry.space_group_name_H-M   'P 1'
#
loop_
_entity.id
_entity.type
_entity.pdbx_description
1 polymer ?
#
loop_
_entity_poly.entity_id
_entity_poly.type
_entity_poly.pdbx_seq_one_letter_code
_entity_poly.pdbx_strand_id
1 'polypeptide(L)'
;MDDSAFGNVLVVGAGGLGCEILKNISTFSLKRIGIIDIDTIDITNLNRQFFYNADHIGSHKSKVAAHVLTNFLQNKVKINFYVSTIQDFSEEAFKSFDIIVSALDNVKARSYLSKLCIKYDKPLVEGGSTGYNGQSYLIWNLCDTECYDCRKKPTRDNFPVCTIRGLPTLPVHCIAWALMLFNSIFNGTSNSELIYKSISQWKLTDLPRAFNIDNTLAQTESNAEVIDISDNVKPTSEDVSHAIDDEDDIEFLMEENSPKKRRHSSVDFIAATHDKKRK
;
A
#
# COMPACT_ATOMS: atom_id res chain seq x y z
N MET A 1 22.80 15.66 -32.13
CA MET A 1 21.51 14.97 -31.93
C MET A 1 21.02 14.56 -33.29
N ASP A 2 20.48 13.35 -33.41
CA ASP A 2 19.92 12.85 -34.67
C ASP A 2 18.64 13.62 -34.99
N ASP A 3 18.61 14.34 -36.12
CA ASP A 3 17.44 15.13 -36.55
C ASP A 3 16.24 14.25 -36.94
N SER A 4 16.41 12.91 -36.99
CA SER A 4 15.32 11.94 -37.15
C SER A 4 14.63 11.53 -35.84
N ALA A 5 15.16 11.96 -34.69
CA ALA A 5 14.57 11.62 -33.40
C ALA A 5 13.19 12.27 -33.22
N PHE A 6 12.18 11.49 -32.87
CA PHE A 6 10.80 11.94 -32.73
C PHE A 6 10.32 11.79 -31.28
N GLY A 7 9.56 12.77 -30.82
CA GLY A 7 8.76 12.67 -29.60
C GLY A 7 9.51 12.62 -28.26
N ASN A 8 8.74 12.93 -27.22
CA ASN A 8 9.10 12.85 -25.81
C ASN A 8 8.14 11.87 -25.13
N VAL A 9 8.66 10.81 -24.52
CA VAL A 9 7.83 9.79 -23.85
C VAL A 9 7.94 9.90 -22.34
N LEU A 10 6.82 9.86 -21.63
CA LEU A 10 6.77 9.78 -20.17
C LEU A 10 6.36 8.37 -19.75
N VAL A 11 7.20 7.67 -19.01
CA VAL A 11 6.87 6.39 -18.38
C VAL A 11 6.58 6.63 -16.90
N VAL A 12 5.36 6.27 -16.48
CA VAL A 12 4.88 6.45 -15.11
C VAL A 12 4.91 5.08 -14.41
N GLY A 13 5.92 4.88 -13.58
CA GLY A 13 6.27 3.63 -12.94
C GLY A 13 7.57 3.02 -13.50
N ALA A 14 8.49 2.66 -12.61
CA ALA A 14 9.76 2.01 -12.87
C ALA A 14 9.84 0.63 -12.17
N GLY A 15 8.69 -0.01 -11.94
CA GLY A 15 8.61 -1.40 -11.49
C GLY A 15 8.91 -2.41 -12.61
N GLY A 16 8.45 -3.66 -12.44
CA GLY A 16 8.75 -4.75 -13.40
C GLY A 16 8.35 -4.43 -14.84
N LEU A 17 7.09 -4.01 -15.06
CA LEU A 17 6.62 -3.58 -16.37
C LEU A 17 7.36 -2.34 -16.87
N GLY A 18 7.66 -1.40 -15.97
CA GLY A 18 8.38 -0.16 -16.27
C GLY A 18 9.79 -0.43 -16.81
N CYS A 19 10.57 -1.32 -16.18
CA CYS A 19 11.91 -1.68 -16.64
C CYS A 19 11.88 -2.26 -18.07
N GLU A 20 10.95 -3.17 -18.35
CA GLU A 20 10.80 -3.77 -19.68
C GLU A 20 10.40 -2.74 -20.75
N ILE A 21 9.42 -1.89 -20.45
CA ILE A 21 8.98 -0.81 -21.34
C ILE A 21 10.16 0.12 -21.65
N LEU A 22 10.85 0.59 -20.62
CA LEU A 22 11.98 1.50 -20.73
C LEU A 22 13.11 0.92 -21.59
N LYS A 23 13.47 -0.35 -21.39
CA LYS A 23 14.43 -1.06 -22.24
C LYS A 23 13.97 -1.06 -23.70
N ASN A 24 12.72 -1.42 -23.96
CA ASN A 24 12.21 -1.51 -25.32
C ASN A 24 12.20 -0.15 -26.03
N ILE A 25 11.63 0.89 -25.40
CA ILE A 25 11.55 2.23 -26.01
C ILE A 25 12.90 2.93 -26.12
N SER A 26 13.89 2.53 -25.30
CA SER A 26 15.26 3.06 -25.39
C SER A 26 15.94 2.77 -26.73
N THR A 27 15.46 1.75 -27.46
CA THR A 27 15.97 1.40 -28.79
C THR A 27 15.36 2.24 -29.92
N PHE A 28 14.32 3.03 -29.62
CA PHE A 28 13.68 3.91 -30.58
C PHE A 28 14.42 5.26 -30.64
N SER A 29 14.32 5.94 -31.78
CA SER A 29 14.86 7.29 -31.97
C SER A 29 14.00 8.34 -31.25
N LEU A 30 14.06 8.37 -29.91
CA LEU A 30 13.36 9.35 -29.08
C LEU A 30 14.24 10.55 -28.74
N LYS A 31 13.64 11.74 -28.60
CA LYS A 31 14.36 12.92 -28.11
C LYS A 31 14.57 12.86 -26.60
N ARG A 32 13.52 12.47 -25.88
CA ARG A 32 13.49 12.45 -24.41
C ARG A 32 12.67 11.29 -23.86
N ILE A 33 13.16 10.69 -22.79
CA ILE A 33 12.40 9.77 -21.93
C ILE A 33 12.34 10.36 -20.53
N GLY A 34 11.14 10.52 -20.00
CA GLY A 34 10.87 10.86 -18.62
C GLY A 34 10.47 9.63 -17.83
N ILE A 35 10.97 9.49 -16.61
CA ILE A 35 10.68 8.36 -15.72
C ILE A 35 10.17 8.90 -14.40
N ILE A 36 8.93 8.57 -14.03
CA ILE A 36 8.34 8.93 -12.74
C ILE A 36 8.23 7.66 -11.90
N ASP A 37 8.81 7.66 -10.70
CA ASP A 37 8.56 6.65 -9.67
C ASP A 37 8.99 7.21 -8.32
N ILE A 38 8.16 7.02 -7.29
CA ILE A 38 8.41 7.48 -5.92
C ILE A 38 9.18 6.43 -5.08
N ASP A 39 9.08 5.16 -5.45
CA ASP A 39 9.58 4.06 -4.64
C ASP A 39 11.10 3.99 -4.63
N THR A 40 11.60 3.41 -3.55
CA THR A 40 12.97 2.90 -3.45
C THR A 40 13.04 1.43 -3.84
N ILE A 41 14.23 0.98 -4.20
CA ILE A 41 14.51 -0.40 -4.60
C ILE A 41 14.54 -1.29 -3.36
N ASP A 42 13.80 -2.39 -3.42
CA ASP A 42 13.77 -3.45 -2.40
C ASP A 42 14.33 -4.77 -2.96
N ILE A 43 14.85 -5.64 -2.08
CA ILE A 43 15.40 -6.95 -2.49
C ILE A 43 14.37 -7.80 -3.25
N THR A 44 13.09 -7.73 -2.87
CA THR A 44 11.99 -8.45 -3.54
C THR A 44 11.75 -7.98 -4.98
N ASN A 45 12.35 -6.86 -5.39
CA ASN A 45 12.21 -6.31 -6.74
C ASN A 45 13.18 -6.96 -7.73
N LEU A 46 14.33 -7.45 -7.26
CA LEU A 46 15.46 -7.86 -8.10
C LEU A 46 15.16 -9.07 -8.99
N ASN A 47 14.14 -9.87 -8.66
CA ASN A 47 13.73 -11.03 -9.47
C ASN A 47 13.06 -10.66 -10.81
N ARG A 48 12.63 -9.40 -10.98
CA ARG A 48 11.85 -8.97 -12.16
C ARG A 48 12.12 -7.53 -12.63
N GLN A 49 13.04 -6.82 -11.98
CA GLN A 49 13.39 -5.43 -12.29
C GLN A 49 14.89 -5.34 -12.58
N PHE A 50 15.27 -5.75 -13.77
CA PHE A 50 16.67 -6.02 -14.16
C PHE A 50 17.58 -4.78 -14.27
N PHE A 51 17.03 -3.56 -14.15
CA PHE A 51 17.87 -2.36 -13.99
C PHE A 51 18.54 -2.27 -12.62
N TYR A 52 18.09 -3.08 -11.65
CA TYR A 52 18.50 -2.96 -10.25
C TYR A 52 19.34 -4.16 -9.82
N ASN A 53 20.27 -3.92 -8.91
CA ASN A 53 21.11 -4.93 -8.28
C ASN A 53 21.11 -4.70 -6.76
N ALA A 54 21.81 -5.57 -6.02
CA ALA A 54 21.86 -5.49 -4.56
C ALA A 54 22.44 -4.16 -4.05
N ASP A 55 23.42 -3.58 -4.75
CA ASP A 55 24.05 -2.32 -4.37
C ASP A 55 23.12 -1.11 -4.51
N HIS A 56 22.04 -1.25 -5.27
CA HIS A 56 21.03 -0.20 -5.47
C HIS A 56 19.91 -0.21 -4.41
N ILE A 57 19.87 -1.17 -3.48
CA ILE A 57 18.81 -1.26 -2.46
C ILE A 57 18.73 0.04 -1.65
N GLY A 58 17.52 0.55 -1.44
CA GLY A 58 17.25 1.83 -0.78
C GLY A 58 17.35 3.07 -1.67
N SER A 59 17.92 2.95 -2.88
CA SER A 59 17.93 4.06 -3.86
C SER A 59 16.61 4.18 -4.60
N HIS A 60 16.24 5.39 -5.05
CA HIS A 60 15.03 5.61 -5.84
C HIS A 60 15.08 4.91 -7.20
N LYS A 61 14.01 4.16 -7.53
CA LYS A 61 13.87 3.37 -8.77
C LYS A 61 14.04 4.20 -10.02
N SER A 62 13.37 5.36 -10.08
CA SER A 62 13.40 6.28 -11.23
C SER A 62 14.81 6.82 -11.49
N LYS A 63 15.53 7.19 -10.42
CA LYS A 63 16.91 7.69 -10.49
C LYS A 63 17.87 6.62 -11.02
N VAL A 64 17.84 5.41 -10.45
CA VAL A 64 18.74 4.32 -10.87
C VAL A 64 18.42 3.88 -12.30
N ALA A 65 17.14 3.72 -12.66
CA ALA A 65 16.75 3.38 -14.02
C ALA A 65 17.24 4.41 -15.05
N ALA A 66 17.11 5.71 -14.74
CA ALA A 66 17.62 6.77 -15.61
C ALA A 66 19.13 6.71 -15.77
N HIS A 67 19.88 6.45 -14.69
CA HIS A 67 21.33 6.31 -14.75
C HIS A 67 21.74 5.12 -15.63
N VAL A 68 21.14 3.95 -15.43
CA VAL A 68 21.40 2.74 -16.22
C VAL A 68 21.15 2.97 -17.71
N LEU A 69 19.99 3.56 -18.06
CA LEU A 69 19.66 3.86 -19.46
C LEU A 69 20.59 4.91 -20.06
N THR A 70 20.94 5.96 -19.32
CA THR A 70 21.84 7.01 -19.80
C THR A 70 23.20 6.43 -20.18
N ASN A 71 23.73 5.54 -19.34
CA ASN A 71 24.99 4.84 -19.59
C ASN A 71 24.87 3.89 -20.79
N PHE A 72 23.81 3.08 -20.84
CA PHE A 72 23.56 2.14 -21.94
C PHE A 72 23.46 2.84 -23.30
N LEU A 73 22.76 3.97 -23.35
CA LEU A 73 22.54 4.74 -24.58
C LEU A 73 23.69 5.72 -24.91
N GLN A 74 24.71 5.82 -24.05
CA GLN A 74 25.84 6.73 -24.23
C GLN A 74 25.38 8.19 -24.49
N ASN A 75 24.39 8.67 -23.73
CA ASN A 75 23.81 10.01 -23.85
C ASN A 75 23.15 10.34 -25.20
N LYS A 76 22.80 9.35 -26.04
CA LYS A 76 22.10 9.59 -27.32
C LYS A 76 20.67 10.11 -27.15
N VAL A 77 20.01 9.74 -26.04
CA VAL A 77 18.64 10.15 -25.67
C VAL A 77 18.69 10.91 -24.35
N LYS A 78 17.92 12.00 -24.22
CA LYS A 78 17.82 12.73 -22.96
C LYS A 78 16.94 11.95 -21.98
N ILE A 79 17.53 11.43 -20.89
CA ILE A 79 16.78 10.71 -19.86
C ILE A 79 16.60 11.61 -18.64
N ASN A 80 15.35 11.82 -18.21
CA ASN A 80 15.01 12.57 -17.01
C ASN A 80 14.29 11.66 -16.02
N PHE A 81 14.63 11.74 -14.74
CA PHE A 81 13.93 11.05 -13.66
C PHE A 81 13.22 12.04 -12.75
N TYR A 82 12.15 11.58 -12.12
CA TYR A 82 11.37 12.33 -11.16
C TYR A 82 10.98 11.39 -10.02
N VAL A 83 11.44 11.74 -8.82
CA VAL A 83 11.03 11.07 -7.58
C VAL A 83 9.77 11.75 -7.09
N SER A 84 8.63 11.31 -7.59
CA SER A 84 7.34 11.93 -7.32
C SER A 84 6.22 10.96 -7.65
N THR A 85 5.04 11.22 -7.09
CA THR A 85 3.80 10.59 -7.58
C THR A 85 3.35 11.32 -8.85
N ILE A 86 2.47 10.70 -9.64
CA ILE A 86 1.89 11.42 -10.79
C ILE A 86 0.97 12.57 -10.34
N GLN A 87 0.42 12.47 -9.14
CA GLN A 87 -0.46 13.46 -8.53
C GLN A 87 0.28 14.76 -8.21
N ASP A 88 1.53 14.64 -7.75
CA ASP A 88 2.38 15.78 -7.37
C ASP A 88 3.29 16.24 -8.52
N PHE A 89 3.17 15.62 -9.70
CA PHE A 89 4.02 15.93 -10.85
C PHE A 89 3.60 17.25 -11.52
N SER A 90 4.58 18.07 -11.91
CA SER A 90 4.32 19.37 -12.58
C SER A 90 3.49 19.19 -13.85
N GLU A 91 2.41 19.95 -13.93
CA GLU A 91 1.51 19.98 -15.08
C GLU A 91 2.23 20.49 -16.34
N GLU A 92 3.10 21.49 -16.20
CA GLU A 92 3.91 22.04 -17.30
C GLU A 92 4.88 20.98 -17.82
N ALA A 93 5.54 20.26 -16.92
CA ALA A 93 6.43 19.17 -17.27
C ALA A 93 5.65 18.05 -17.98
N PHE A 94 4.47 17.67 -17.46
CA PHE A 94 3.59 16.68 -18.07
C PHE A 94 3.19 17.04 -19.51
N LYS A 95 2.76 18.28 -19.74
CA LYS A 95 2.35 18.77 -21.08
C LYS A 95 3.48 18.71 -22.10
N SER A 96 4.73 18.79 -21.67
CA SER A 96 5.90 18.72 -22.55
C SER A 96 6.20 17.31 -23.08
N PHE A 97 5.49 16.28 -22.64
CA PHE A 97 5.57 14.93 -23.19
C PHE A 97 4.48 14.69 -24.24
N ASP A 98 4.81 13.92 -25.27
CA ASP A 98 3.94 13.64 -26.41
C ASP A 98 3.14 12.35 -26.22
N ILE A 99 3.75 11.33 -25.62
CA ILE A 99 3.13 10.03 -25.35
C ILE A 99 3.36 9.66 -23.89
N ILE A 100 2.32 9.15 -23.25
CA ILE A 100 2.35 8.72 -21.87
C ILE A 100 2.18 7.20 -21.81
N VAL A 101 2.99 6.54 -20.99
CA VAL A 101 2.96 5.09 -20.81
C VAL A 101 2.82 4.77 -19.33
N SER A 102 1.80 3.99 -18.99
CA SER A 102 1.51 3.58 -17.62
C SER A 102 2.15 2.23 -17.30
N ALA A 103 2.92 2.20 -16.22
CA ALA A 103 3.47 1.02 -15.60
C ALA A 103 3.12 0.96 -14.10
N LEU A 104 1.95 1.50 -13.74
CA LEU A 104 1.44 1.63 -12.37
C LEU A 104 0.75 0.33 -11.91
N ASP A 105 0.81 0.05 -10.61
CA ASP A 105 0.23 -1.15 -9.99
C ASP A 105 -1.03 -0.87 -9.15
N ASN A 106 -1.37 0.39 -8.93
CA ASN A 106 -2.51 0.78 -8.12
C ASN A 106 -3.60 1.49 -8.93
N VAL A 107 -4.85 1.11 -8.66
CA VAL A 107 -6.03 1.56 -9.41
C VAL A 107 -6.24 3.08 -9.33
N LYS A 108 -5.95 3.69 -8.18
CA LYS A 108 -6.15 5.14 -7.95
C LYS A 108 -5.23 5.98 -8.83
N ALA A 109 -3.94 5.66 -8.88
CA ALA A 109 -2.98 6.37 -9.71
C ALA A 109 -3.27 6.15 -11.21
N ARG A 110 -3.71 4.95 -11.61
CA ARG A 110 -4.11 4.66 -13.00
C ARG A 110 -5.34 5.49 -13.43
N SER A 111 -6.36 5.58 -12.57
CA SER A 111 -7.52 6.45 -12.79
C SER A 111 -7.11 7.93 -12.90
N TYR A 112 -6.26 8.40 -11.98
CA TYR A 112 -5.75 9.78 -12.02
C TYR A 112 -4.99 10.08 -13.32
N LEU A 113 -4.04 9.20 -13.68
CA LEU A 113 -3.25 9.34 -14.90
C LEU A 113 -4.13 9.36 -16.16
N SER A 114 -5.14 8.48 -16.22
CA SER A 114 -6.10 8.45 -17.33
C SER A 114 -6.87 9.77 -17.46
N LYS A 115 -7.38 10.32 -16.35
CA LYS A 115 -8.05 11.62 -16.33
C LYS A 115 -7.12 12.76 -16.78
N LEU A 116 -5.86 12.72 -16.35
CA LEU A 116 -4.86 13.71 -16.73
C LEU A 116 -4.57 13.65 -18.24
N CYS A 117 -4.41 12.46 -18.80
CA CYS A 117 -4.19 12.26 -20.23
C CYS A 117 -5.39 12.74 -21.06
N ILE A 118 -6.62 12.46 -20.61
CA ILE A 118 -7.84 12.96 -21.26
C ILE A 118 -7.91 14.48 -21.21
N LYS A 119 -7.61 15.10 -20.06
CA LYS A 119 -7.64 16.56 -19.86
C LYS A 119 -6.70 17.30 -20.82
N TYR A 120 -5.52 16.74 -21.11
CA TYR A 120 -4.51 17.36 -21.97
C TYR A 120 -4.40 16.74 -23.36
N ASP A 121 -5.36 15.90 -23.73
CA ASP A 121 -5.38 15.15 -25.00
C ASP A 121 -4.05 14.45 -25.33
N LYS A 122 -3.52 13.72 -24.34
CA LYS A 122 -2.30 12.92 -24.49
C LYS A 122 -2.64 11.46 -24.73
N PRO A 123 -2.07 10.80 -25.75
CA PRO A 123 -2.22 9.36 -25.91
C PRO A 123 -1.57 8.63 -24.73
N LEU A 124 -2.36 7.78 -24.08
CA LEU A 124 -1.94 6.95 -22.95
C LEU A 124 -1.93 5.48 -23.37
N VAL A 125 -0.75 4.87 -23.34
CA VAL A 125 -0.60 3.42 -23.44
C VAL A 125 -0.71 2.83 -22.04
N GLU A 126 -1.81 2.12 -21.80
CA GLU A 126 -2.16 1.57 -20.50
C GLU A 126 -1.89 0.05 -20.48
N GLY A 127 -1.10 -0.42 -19.52
CA GLY A 127 -0.72 -1.83 -19.45
C GLY A 127 -0.73 -2.39 -18.02
N GLY A 128 -1.01 -3.67 -17.87
CA GLY A 128 -1.01 -4.33 -16.57
C GLY A 128 -0.75 -5.82 -16.69
N SER A 129 -0.20 -6.42 -15.64
CA SER A 129 0.11 -7.84 -15.58
C SER A 129 -0.22 -8.41 -14.20
N THR A 130 -0.66 -9.66 -14.14
CA THR A 130 -0.87 -10.42 -12.90
C THR A 130 -0.64 -11.90 -13.17
N GLY A 131 0.40 -12.48 -12.56
CA GLY A 131 0.82 -13.85 -12.87
C GLY A 131 1.19 -13.98 -14.34
N TYR A 132 0.58 -14.94 -15.04
CA TYR A 132 0.75 -15.16 -16.48
C TYR A 132 -0.18 -14.32 -17.36
N ASN A 133 -1.10 -13.56 -16.76
CA ASN A 133 -2.04 -12.73 -17.51
C ASN A 133 -1.50 -11.32 -17.67
N GLY A 134 -1.82 -10.70 -18.80
CA GLY A 134 -1.54 -9.30 -19.05
C GLY A 134 -2.44 -8.71 -20.12
N GLN A 135 -2.50 -7.39 -20.14
CA GLN A 135 -3.26 -6.61 -21.11
C GLN A 135 -2.55 -5.31 -21.42
N SER A 136 -2.79 -4.79 -22.63
CA SER A 136 -2.38 -3.46 -23.04
C SER A 136 -3.45 -2.85 -23.95
N TYR A 137 -3.74 -1.57 -23.79
CA TYR A 137 -4.70 -0.84 -24.62
C TYR A 137 -4.38 0.66 -24.64
N LEU A 138 -4.95 1.35 -25.63
CA LEU A 138 -4.77 2.78 -25.86
C LEU A 138 -5.95 3.57 -25.30
N ILE A 139 -5.67 4.62 -24.53
CA ILE A 139 -6.64 5.65 -24.12
C ILE A 139 -6.25 6.94 -24.83
N TRP A 140 -7.09 7.43 -25.75
CA TRP A 140 -6.84 8.69 -26.46
C TRP A 140 -8.13 9.27 -27.03
N ASN A 141 -8.41 10.55 -26.74
CA ASN A 141 -9.65 11.21 -27.20
C ASN A 141 -9.74 11.24 -28.73
N LEU A 142 -8.62 11.48 -29.43
CA LEU A 142 -8.61 11.57 -30.89
C LEU A 142 -9.01 10.24 -31.57
N CYS A 143 -8.80 9.10 -30.90
CA CYS A 143 -9.16 7.78 -31.41
C CYS A 143 -10.49 7.26 -30.85
N ASP A 144 -11.25 8.08 -30.10
CA ASP A 144 -12.53 7.72 -29.49
C ASP A 144 -12.49 6.39 -28.69
N THR A 145 -11.41 6.18 -27.93
CA THR A 145 -11.26 4.98 -27.11
C THR A 145 -11.79 5.17 -25.69
N GLU A 146 -12.23 4.08 -25.07
CA GLU A 146 -12.73 4.09 -23.69
C GLU A 146 -11.65 4.56 -22.69
N CYS A 147 -12.05 5.33 -21.67
CA CYS A 147 -11.12 5.69 -20.59
C CYS A 147 -10.90 4.53 -19.61
N TYR A 148 -9.89 4.68 -18.74
CA TYR A 148 -9.60 3.66 -17.73
C TYR A 148 -10.82 3.34 -16.85
N ASP A 149 -11.61 4.36 -16.50
CA ASP A 149 -12.78 4.25 -15.61
C ASP A 149 -14.09 3.89 -16.33
N CYS A 150 -14.12 3.80 -17.67
CA CYS A 150 -15.31 3.39 -18.43
C CYS A 150 -15.78 1.97 -18.08
N ARG A 151 -14.84 1.09 -17.69
CA ARG A 151 -15.14 -0.25 -17.20
C ARG A 151 -14.91 -0.33 -15.70
N LYS A 152 -15.95 -0.75 -14.97
CA LYS A 152 -15.86 -1.03 -13.54
C LYS A 152 -14.75 -2.03 -13.26
N LYS A 153 -13.79 -1.64 -12.41
CA LYS A 153 -12.72 -2.53 -11.96
C LYS A 153 -13.24 -3.43 -10.83
N PRO A 154 -12.75 -4.67 -10.71
CA PRO A 154 -13.06 -5.49 -9.55
C PRO A 154 -12.62 -4.75 -8.29
N THR A 155 -13.55 -4.55 -7.37
CA THR A 155 -13.25 -4.05 -6.03
C THR A 155 -12.68 -5.19 -5.20
N ARG A 156 -11.81 -4.88 -4.24
CA ARG A 156 -11.40 -5.88 -3.24
C ARG A 156 -12.64 -6.37 -2.49
N ASP A 157 -12.65 -7.64 -2.13
CA ASP A 157 -13.73 -8.21 -1.32
C ASP A 157 -13.75 -7.53 0.03
N ASN A 158 -14.92 -6.98 0.40
CA ASN A 158 -15.16 -6.44 1.72
C ASN A 158 -15.93 -7.49 2.52
N PHE A 159 -15.40 -7.89 3.67
CA PHE A 159 -16.09 -8.80 4.59
C PHE A 159 -16.91 -8.00 5.60
N PRO A 160 -18.14 -8.43 5.95
CA PRO A 160 -18.90 -7.82 7.03
C PRO A 160 -18.11 -7.86 8.35
N VAL A 161 -18.12 -6.75 9.09
CA VAL A 161 -17.41 -6.65 10.39
C VAL A 161 -17.90 -7.70 11.38
N CYS A 162 -19.19 -8.05 11.36
CA CYS A 162 -19.76 -9.11 12.19
C CYS A 162 -19.18 -10.51 11.86
N THR A 163 -18.81 -10.77 10.60
CA THR A 163 -18.13 -12.01 10.21
C THR A 163 -16.69 -12.04 10.71
N ILE A 164 -15.99 -10.89 10.66
CA ILE A 164 -14.59 -10.77 11.09
C ILE A 164 -14.47 -10.87 12.61
N ARG A 165 -15.33 -10.15 13.37
CA ARG A 165 -15.28 -10.11 14.85
C ARG A 165 -16.08 -11.21 15.54
N GLY A 166 -17.08 -11.77 14.86
CA GLY A 166 -17.97 -12.79 15.43
C GLY A 166 -17.49 -14.19 15.09
N LEU A 167 -17.94 -14.72 13.95
CA LEU A 167 -17.66 -16.09 13.54
C LEU A 167 -16.84 -16.15 12.22
N PRO A 168 -15.51 -15.99 12.29
CA PRO A 168 -14.66 -16.10 11.11
C PRO A 168 -14.64 -17.55 10.59
N THR A 169 -15.23 -17.77 9.41
CA THR A 169 -15.33 -19.12 8.79
C THR A 169 -14.21 -19.47 7.80
N LEU A 170 -13.41 -18.50 7.37
CA LEU A 170 -12.36 -18.66 6.37
C LEU A 170 -11.04 -18.09 6.90
N PRO A 171 -9.87 -18.63 6.50
CA PRO A 171 -8.56 -18.09 6.91
C PRO A 171 -8.38 -16.60 6.60
N VAL A 172 -8.97 -16.11 5.50
CA VAL A 172 -8.93 -14.69 5.12
C VAL A 172 -9.63 -13.77 6.14
N HIS A 173 -10.63 -14.27 6.87
CA HIS A 173 -11.29 -13.49 7.92
C HIS A 173 -10.34 -13.27 9.12
N CYS A 174 -9.58 -14.29 9.51
CA CYS A 174 -8.57 -14.18 10.56
C CYS A 174 -7.46 -13.19 10.16
N ILE A 175 -7.02 -13.23 8.89
CA ILE A 175 -6.04 -12.25 8.37
C ILE A 175 -6.62 -10.83 8.41
N ALA A 176 -7.89 -10.65 8.01
CA ALA A 176 -8.56 -9.36 8.09
C ALA A 176 -8.65 -8.84 9.54
N TRP A 177 -8.98 -9.71 10.50
CA TRP A 177 -8.99 -9.38 11.92
C TRP A 177 -7.61 -8.95 12.43
N ALA A 178 -6.55 -9.70 12.11
CA ALA A 178 -5.19 -9.36 12.51
C ALA A 178 -4.73 -8.01 11.95
N LEU A 179 -5.08 -7.69 10.69
CA LEU A 179 -4.81 -6.37 10.10
C LEU A 179 -5.60 -5.25 10.77
N MET A 180 -6.86 -5.49 11.15
CA MET A 180 -7.66 -4.52 11.90
C MET A 180 -7.03 -4.24 13.27
N LEU A 181 -6.62 -5.29 13.98
CA LEU A 181 -5.97 -5.19 15.27
C LEU A 181 -4.65 -4.44 15.18
N PHE A 182 -3.78 -4.80 14.22
CA PHE A 182 -2.51 -4.11 14.01
C PHE A 182 -2.69 -2.60 13.84
N ASN A 183 -3.66 -2.18 13.00
CA ASN A 183 -3.93 -0.76 12.80
C ASN A 183 -4.46 -0.07 14.07
N SER A 184 -5.27 -0.77 14.87
CA SER A 184 -5.77 -0.24 16.14
C SER A 184 -4.63 -0.02 17.14
N ILE A 185 -3.65 -0.91 17.19
CA ILE A 185 -2.54 -0.86 18.14
C ILE A 185 -1.49 0.18 17.72
N PHE A 186 -1.10 0.20 16.44
CA PHE A 186 0.11 0.90 16.01
C PHE A 186 -0.13 2.21 15.25
N ASN A 187 -1.29 2.39 14.62
CA ASN A 187 -1.52 3.54 13.72
C ASN A 187 -2.42 4.64 14.31
N GLY A 188 -2.96 4.45 15.53
CA GLY A 188 -3.47 5.52 16.40
C GLY A 188 -4.54 6.49 15.87
N THR A 189 -5.07 6.38 14.64
CA THR A 189 -6.14 7.28 14.14
C THR A 189 -7.01 6.70 13.02
N SER A 190 -8.32 6.76 13.28
CA SER A 190 -9.41 7.19 12.39
C SER A 190 -9.29 6.94 10.88
N ASN A 191 -9.53 5.70 10.44
CA ASN A 191 -10.31 5.51 9.21
C ASN A 191 -11.77 5.34 9.61
N SER A 192 -12.35 6.51 9.83
CA SER A 192 -13.61 6.80 10.49
C SER A 192 -14.86 6.46 9.69
N GLU A 193 -14.77 5.59 8.69
CA GLU A 193 -15.95 5.10 7.95
C GLU A 193 -16.09 3.58 7.95
N LEU A 194 -15.08 2.83 8.44
CA LEU A 194 -15.20 1.38 8.69
C LEU A 194 -15.26 1.03 10.18
N ILE A 195 -15.26 2.04 11.05
CA ILE A 195 -15.29 1.89 12.52
C ILE A 195 -16.60 2.49 13.11
N TYR A 196 -17.33 3.33 12.36
CA TYR A 196 -18.20 4.34 12.96
C TYR A 196 -19.63 3.93 13.38
N LYS A 197 -19.95 2.63 13.42
CA LYS A 197 -21.27 2.20 13.93
C LYS A 197 -21.26 1.13 15.03
N SER A 198 -20.14 0.94 15.73
CA SER A 198 -20.14 0.15 16.98
C SER A 198 -19.43 0.82 18.15
N ILE A 199 -19.10 2.11 18.05
CA ILE A 199 -18.52 2.89 19.17
C ILE A 199 -19.59 3.26 20.21
N SER A 200 -20.89 3.16 19.90
CA SER A 200 -21.95 3.52 20.85
C SER A 200 -22.28 2.46 21.90
N GLN A 201 -21.56 1.34 21.95
CA GLN A 201 -21.81 0.25 22.91
C GLN A 201 -20.61 -0.08 23.80
N TRP A 202 -19.47 0.58 23.64
CA TRP A 202 -18.29 0.31 24.44
C TRP A 202 -18.23 1.31 25.60
N LYS A 203 -18.32 0.82 26.84
CA LYS A 203 -17.97 1.61 28.02
C LYS A 203 -16.46 1.56 28.19
N LEU A 204 -15.88 2.70 28.59
CA LEU A 204 -14.44 2.91 28.77
C LEU A 204 -13.80 2.01 29.85
N THR A 205 -14.56 1.12 30.48
CA THR A 205 -14.15 0.18 31.53
C THR A 205 -13.73 -1.18 31.01
N ASP A 206 -13.94 -1.46 29.73
CA ASP A 206 -13.88 -2.81 29.17
C ASP A 206 -12.63 -3.04 28.30
N LEU A 207 -11.60 -2.18 28.47
CA LEU A 207 -10.22 -2.49 28.05
C LEU A 207 -9.54 -3.25 29.21
N PRO A 208 -8.82 -4.36 28.94
CA PRO A 208 -8.08 -5.07 29.97
C PRO A 208 -7.14 -4.13 30.72
N ARG A 209 -7.13 -4.28 32.05
CA ARG A 209 -6.34 -3.52 33.05
C ARG A 209 -4.82 -3.67 32.93
N ALA A 210 -4.25 -3.57 31.73
CA ALA A 210 -2.79 -3.57 31.53
C ALA A 210 -2.17 -2.15 31.52
N PHE A 211 -2.98 -1.09 31.60
CA PHE A 211 -2.49 0.28 31.79
C PHE A 211 -3.24 0.97 32.95
N ASN A 212 -2.81 0.67 34.18
CA ASN A 212 -3.33 1.34 35.37
C ASN A 212 -2.65 2.72 35.51
N ILE A 213 -3.22 3.75 34.86
CA ILE A 213 -2.96 5.16 35.19
C ILE A 213 -3.91 5.50 36.34
N ASP A 214 -3.59 5.01 37.54
CA ASP A 214 -4.20 5.51 38.77
C ASP A 214 -3.13 5.53 39.85
N ASN A 215 -2.29 6.57 39.77
CA ASN A 215 -1.55 7.07 40.91
C ASN A 215 -1.34 8.58 40.78
N THR A 216 -2.41 9.35 40.51
CA THR A 216 -2.36 10.83 40.69
C THR A 216 -3.71 11.55 40.74
N LEU A 217 -4.77 10.96 41.33
CA LEU A 217 -5.99 11.74 41.63
C LEU A 217 -6.51 11.46 43.04
N ALA A 218 -5.65 11.69 44.02
CA ALA A 218 -6.08 11.95 45.38
C ALA A 218 -5.14 12.98 46.02
N GLN A 219 -5.14 14.21 45.48
CA GLN A 219 -4.93 15.40 46.30
C GLN A 219 -5.34 16.67 45.54
N THR A 220 -6.14 17.45 46.24
CA THR A 220 -6.67 18.76 45.94
C THR A 220 -5.61 19.81 45.61
N GLU A 221 -5.98 20.67 44.67
CA GLU A 221 -5.67 22.10 44.57
C GLU A 221 -4.25 22.58 44.21
N SER A 222 -4.25 23.35 43.11
CA SER A 222 -3.30 24.39 42.70
C SER A 222 -2.03 23.97 41.94
N ASN A 223 -1.83 24.71 40.83
CA ASN A 223 -0.70 24.77 39.91
C ASN A 223 -0.64 23.73 38.78
N ALA A 224 -0.88 24.26 37.58
CA ALA A 224 -0.75 23.61 36.30
C ALA A 224 0.72 23.32 35.95
N GLU A 225 1.02 22.08 35.58
CA GLU A 225 2.03 21.75 34.58
C GLU A 225 1.41 20.77 33.58
N VAL A 226 1.37 21.19 32.32
CA VAL A 226 0.97 20.37 31.17
C VAL A 226 2.06 19.34 30.94
N ILE A 227 1.76 18.06 31.14
CA ILE A 227 2.67 16.97 30.75
C ILE A 227 2.40 16.63 29.28
N ASP A 228 3.43 16.82 28.47
CA ASP A 228 3.51 16.53 27.05
C ASP A 228 3.33 15.03 26.80
N ILE A 229 2.40 14.65 25.92
CA ILE A 229 2.16 13.25 25.51
C ILE A 229 3.18 12.92 24.41
N SER A 230 4.45 12.80 24.80
CA SER A 230 5.55 12.33 23.95
C SER A 230 6.02 10.91 24.27
N ASP A 231 5.47 10.27 25.31
CA ASP A 231 5.97 8.97 25.76
C ASP A 231 5.36 7.81 24.96
N ASN A 232 6.00 7.60 23.80
CA ASN A 232 5.97 6.42 22.94
C ASN A 232 6.35 5.12 23.71
N VAL A 233 5.46 4.59 24.54
CA VAL A 233 5.59 3.19 24.97
C VAL A 233 4.79 2.31 24.01
N LYS A 234 5.48 1.74 23.01
CA LYS A 234 4.89 0.69 22.18
C LYS A 234 4.60 -0.54 23.06
N PRO A 235 3.41 -1.14 22.98
CA PRO A 235 3.08 -2.31 23.80
C PRO A 235 4.06 -3.45 23.52
N THR A 236 4.44 -4.18 24.56
CA THR A 236 5.33 -5.34 24.46
C THR A 236 4.61 -6.53 23.82
N SER A 237 5.36 -7.55 23.39
CA SER A 237 4.77 -8.77 22.83
C SER A 237 3.85 -9.49 23.83
N GLU A 238 4.11 -9.36 25.12
CA GLU A 238 3.29 -9.96 26.19
C GLU A 238 1.99 -9.17 26.38
N ASP A 239 2.04 -7.83 26.36
CA ASP A 239 0.86 -6.96 26.46
C ASP A 239 -0.14 -7.20 25.32
N VAL A 240 0.39 -7.39 24.10
CA VAL A 240 -0.43 -7.66 22.91
C VAL A 240 -1.00 -9.08 22.94
N SER A 241 -0.24 -10.06 23.43
CA SER A 241 -0.68 -11.46 23.50
C SER A 241 -1.83 -11.65 24.49
N HIS A 242 -1.75 -11.03 25.67
CA HIS A 242 -2.80 -11.12 26.68
C HIS A 242 -4.10 -10.46 26.23
N ALA A 243 -4.04 -9.39 25.43
CA ALA A 243 -5.23 -8.69 24.93
C ALA A 243 -5.88 -9.35 23.69
N ILE A 244 -5.20 -10.29 23.02
CA ILE A 244 -5.66 -10.97 21.80
C ILE A 244 -6.38 -12.27 22.11
N ASP A 245 -5.86 -13.01 23.08
CA ASP A 245 -6.26 -14.37 23.41
C ASP A 245 -6.88 -14.46 24.82
N ASP A 246 -7.41 -13.35 25.33
CA ASP A 246 -8.08 -13.35 26.63
C ASP A 246 -9.24 -14.35 26.57
N GLU A 247 -9.22 -15.35 27.47
CA GLU A 247 -10.20 -16.43 27.48
C GLU A 247 -11.63 -15.87 27.53
N ASP A 248 -11.80 -14.71 28.17
CA ASP A 248 -13.06 -13.97 28.29
C ASP A 248 -13.67 -13.56 26.93
N ASP A 249 -12.87 -13.11 25.96
CA ASP A 249 -13.37 -12.68 24.64
C ASP A 249 -13.86 -13.88 23.80
N ILE A 250 -13.12 -14.98 23.86
CA ILE A 250 -13.49 -16.21 23.15
C ILE A 250 -14.67 -16.89 23.85
N GLU A 251 -14.68 -16.96 25.18
CA GLU A 251 -15.78 -17.50 26.00
C GLU A 251 -17.09 -16.74 25.77
N PHE A 252 -17.04 -15.40 25.75
CA PHE A 252 -18.21 -14.57 25.43
C PHE A 252 -18.79 -14.88 24.04
N LEU A 253 -17.93 -15.04 23.02
CA LEU A 253 -18.37 -15.46 21.68
C LEU A 253 -18.93 -16.89 21.66
N MET A 254 -18.50 -17.77 22.56
CA MET A 254 -19.06 -19.12 22.69
C MET A 254 -20.47 -19.11 23.26
N GLU A 255 -20.76 -18.17 24.16
CA GLU A 255 -22.06 -18.02 24.83
C GLU A 255 -23.13 -17.41 23.92
N GLU A 256 -22.79 -16.38 23.12
CA GLU A 256 -23.80 -15.66 22.35
C GLU A 256 -24.18 -16.27 20.98
N ASN A 257 -23.32 -17.05 20.29
CA ASN A 257 -23.52 -17.27 18.84
C ASN A 257 -23.19 -18.63 18.20
N SER A 258 -22.97 -19.76 18.92
CA SER A 258 -22.60 -21.02 18.24
C SER A 258 -23.73 -22.08 18.09
N PRO A 259 -24.09 -22.48 16.85
CA PRO A 259 -24.72 -23.78 16.61
C PRO A 259 -23.74 -24.90 16.99
N LYS A 260 -24.23 -25.98 17.61
CA LYS A 260 -23.48 -27.11 18.19
C LYS A 260 -22.39 -27.80 17.32
N LYS A 261 -22.14 -27.38 16.08
CA LYS A 261 -21.35 -28.16 15.11
C LYS A 261 -19.84 -27.90 15.08
N ARG A 262 -19.33 -26.70 15.42
CA ARG A 262 -17.90 -26.43 15.66
C ARG A 262 -17.74 -25.19 16.54
N ARG A 263 -17.04 -25.32 17.65
CA ARG A 263 -16.79 -24.27 18.64
C ARG A 263 -15.36 -23.74 18.46
N HIS A 264 -15.14 -22.44 18.71
CA HIS A 264 -13.78 -21.90 18.84
C HIS A 264 -13.05 -22.56 20.02
N SER A 265 -11.75 -22.40 20.14
CA SER A 265 -11.02 -22.89 21.32
C SER A 265 -10.07 -21.79 21.72
N SER A 266 -10.09 -21.41 23.00
CA SER A 266 -9.09 -20.48 23.55
C SER A 266 -7.71 -21.14 23.47
N VAL A 267 -6.68 -20.30 23.32
CA VAL A 267 -5.29 -20.73 23.35
C VAL A 267 -4.64 -20.09 24.55
N ASP A 268 -4.41 -20.87 25.60
CA ASP A 268 -3.65 -20.41 26.76
C ASP A 268 -2.14 -20.39 26.42
N PHE A 269 -1.58 -19.17 26.33
CA PHE A 269 -0.17 -18.94 26.03
C PHE A 269 0.77 -19.51 27.11
N ILE A 270 0.32 -19.61 28.36
CA ILE A 270 1.10 -20.18 29.46
C ILE A 270 1.24 -21.70 29.28
N ALA A 271 0.18 -22.37 28.82
CA ALA A 271 0.22 -23.80 28.54
C ALA A 271 1.14 -24.16 27.35
N ALA A 272 1.23 -23.31 26.32
CA ALA A 272 2.01 -23.57 25.12
C ALA A 272 3.54 -23.49 25.33
N THR A 273 4.01 -22.73 26.32
CA THR A 273 5.45 -22.57 26.62
C THR A 273 6.01 -23.69 27.49
N HIS A 274 5.16 -24.38 28.27
CA HIS A 274 5.57 -25.47 29.15
C HIS A 274 5.89 -26.79 28.43
N ASP A 275 5.47 -26.96 27.17
CA ASP A 275 5.68 -28.22 26.42
C ASP A 275 7.07 -28.32 25.76
N LYS A 276 7.92 -27.29 25.85
CA LYS A 276 9.31 -27.34 25.33
C LYS A 276 10.33 -28.00 26.26
N LYS A 277 9.92 -28.55 27.41
CA LYS A 277 10.80 -29.29 28.35
C LYS A 277 10.64 -30.83 28.31
N ARG A 278 10.07 -31.38 27.25
CA ARG A 278 10.10 -32.83 26.97
C ARG A 278 10.70 -33.13 25.61
N LYS A 279 12.03 -33.12 25.55
CA LYS A 279 12.88 -34.05 24.78
C LYS A 279 14.32 -33.91 25.24
#